data_AF-A0A7S0QU51-F1
#
_entry.id   AF-A0A7S0QU51-F1
#
_cell.length_a   1.000
_cell.length_b   1.000
_cell.length_c   1.000
_cell.angle_alpha   90.00
_cell.angle_beta   90.00
_cell.angle_gamma   90.00
#
_symmetry.space_group_name_H-M   'P 1'
#
loop_
_entity.id
_entity.type
_entity.pdbx_description
1 polymer ?
#
loop_
_entity_poly.entity_id
_entity_poly.type
_entity_poly.pdbx_seq_one_letter_code
_entity_poly.pdbx_strand_id
1 'polypeptide(L)'
;DGGAGIPGSVDAGRRVDSLDQLYAQAACVHPVLLAKTRAWAVASGGLFPAGDDSEGFVPYGGDDSEGPGAAKFARLKAVSRSVEKVVRSYGQDTSLLVDVCRQSIAFDTAAGLADCLQAVCDDSEAELVRVKNRLPPPPPPAQ
;
A
#
# COMPACT_ATOMS: atom_id res chain seq x y z
N ASP A 1 13.69 -24.86 -35.89
CA ASP A 1 12.86 -23.65 -36.06
C ASP A 1 11.72 -23.65 -35.08
N GLY A 2 11.58 -22.73 -34.14
CA GLY A 2 12.32 -21.54 -33.77
C GLY A 2 11.58 -21.00 -32.56
N GLY A 3 12.24 -21.00 -31.40
CA GLY A 3 11.65 -20.53 -30.15
C GLY A 3 11.39 -19.03 -30.20
N ALA A 4 10.16 -18.64 -29.88
CA ALA A 4 9.84 -17.29 -29.47
C ALA A 4 9.70 -17.29 -27.94
N GLY A 5 10.85 -17.17 -27.27
CA GLY A 5 10.89 -16.83 -25.86
C GLY A 5 10.32 -15.43 -25.69
N ILE A 6 9.36 -15.28 -24.78
CA ILE A 6 8.78 -13.99 -24.42
C ILE A 6 9.89 -13.14 -23.76
N PRO A 7 10.25 -11.97 -24.32
CA PRO A 7 11.23 -11.09 -23.72
C PRO A 7 10.50 -10.23 -22.67
N GLY A 8 10.73 -10.53 -21.41
CA GLY A 8 10.12 -9.82 -20.29
C GLY A 8 10.45 -10.46 -18.95
N SER A 9 11.71 -10.87 -18.77
CA SER A 9 12.26 -11.23 -17.47
C SER A 9 12.43 -9.95 -16.65
N VAL A 10 11.31 -9.41 -16.16
CA VAL A 10 11.30 -8.62 -14.93
C VAL A 10 11.90 -9.52 -13.86
N ASP A 11 12.96 -9.03 -13.21
CA ASP A 11 13.79 -9.73 -12.24
C ASP A 11 13.08 -10.91 -11.58
N ALA A 12 13.66 -12.11 -11.70
CA ALA A 12 13.29 -13.28 -10.92
C ALA A 12 13.70 -13.05 -9.45
N GLY A 13 13.14 -12.02 -8.83
CA GLY A 13 13.11 -11.86 -7.39
C GLY A 13 12.59 -13.18 -6.83
N ARG A 14 13.39 -13.81 -5.97
CA ARG A 14 13.15 -15.13 -5.37
C ARG A 14 11.65 -15.40 -5.26
N ARG A 15 11.15 -16.36 -6.04
CA ARG A 15 9.76 -16.82 -5.91
C ARG A 15 9.52 -17.15 -4.44
N VAL A 16 8.43 -16.60 -3.93
CA VAL A 16 8.00 -16.88 -2.58
C VAL A 16 7.17 -18.15 -2.63
N ASP A 17 7.72 -19.22 -2.08
CA ASP A 17 7.18 -20.57 -2.21
C ASP A 17 6.22 -20.95 -1.06
N SER A 18 6.15 -20.11 -0.01
CA SER A 18 5.26 -20.32 1.13
C SER A 18 4.81 -19.02 1.77
N LEU A 19 3.67 -19.07 2.49
CA LEU A 19 3.21 -17.95 3.31
C LEU A 19 4.19 -17.62 4.42
N ASP A 20 4.87 -18.60 5.02
CA ASP A 20 5.83 -18.33 6.09
C ASP A 20 7.00 -17.47 5.60
N GLN A 21 7.54 -17.80 4.42
CA GLN A 21 8.58 -17.00 3.78
C GLN A 21 8.07 -15.60 3.42
N LEU A 22 6.84 -15.50 2.89
CA LEU A 22 6.21 -14.22 2.56
C LEU A 22 6.07 -13.33 3.79
N TYR A 23 5.61 -13.89 4.91
CA TYR A 23 5.39 -13.15 6.15
C TYR A 23 6.70 -12.78 6.85
N ALA A 24 7.73 -13.62 6.75
CA ALA A 24 9.06 -13.26 7.21
C ALA A 24 9.61 -12.04 6.44
N GLN A 25 9.47 -12.02 5.12
CA GLN A 25 9.85 -10.86 4.30
C GLN A 25 8.99 -9.63 4.62
N ALA A 26 7.68 -9.82 4.75
CA ALA A 26 6.74 -8.76 5.08
C ALA A 26 7.07 -8.09 6.42
N ALA A 27 7.48 -8.85 7.43
CA ALA A 27 7.90 -8.31 8.73
C ALA A 27 9.10 -7.36 8.61
N CYS A 28 10.02 -7.61 7.67
CA CYS A 28 11.16 -6.74 7.40
C CYS A 28 10.77 -5.51 6.57
N VAL A 29 9.88 -5.68 5.58
CA VAL A 29 9.46 -4.59 4.66
C VAL A 29 8.46 -3.64 5.32
N HIS A 30 7.65 -4.13 6.25
CA HIS A 30 6.62 -3.34 6.92
C HIS A 30 7.11 -2.02 7.54
N PRO A 31 8.17 -1.98 8.37
CA PRO A 31 8.66 -0.72 8.92
C PRO A 31 9.19 0.23 7.83
N VAL A 32 9.77 -0.29 6.75
CA VAL A 32 10.24 0.52 5.62
C VAL A 32 9.06 1.19 4.91
N LEU A 33 8.03 0.41 4.56
CA LEU A 33 6.81 0.93 3.96
C LEU A 33 6.14 1.98 4.86
N LEU A 34 6.13 1.75 6.16
CA LEU A 34 5.54 2.67 7.13
C LEU A 34 6.30 4.00 7.18
N ALA A 35 7.64 3.96 7.23
CA ALA A 35 8.48 5.17 7.20
C ALA A 35 8.24 5.97 5.92
N LYS A 36 8.18 5.30 4.77
CA LYS A 36 7.89 5.91 3.46
C LYS A 36 6.51 6.56 3.43
N THR A 37 5.49 5.84 3.89
CA THR A 37 4.10 6.34 3.97
C THR A 37 4.01 7.59 4.83
N ARG A 38 4.71 7.63 5.97
CA ARG A 38 4.78 8.82 6.84
C ARG A 38 5.44 9.99 6.13
N ALA A 39 6.57 9.76 5.45
CA ALA A 39 7.25 10.80 4.69
C ALA A 39 6.36 11.38 3.59
N TRP A 40 5.69 10.53 2.80
CA TRP A 40 4.76 10.97 1.77
C TRP A 40 3.57 11.74 2.34
N ALA A 41 3.01 11.30 3.47
CA ALA A 41 1.94 12.01 4.14
C ALA A 41 2.38 13.39 4.64
N VAL A 42 3.55 13.50 5.27
CA VAL A 42 4.11 14.79 5.72
C VAL A 42 4.32 15.74 4.54
N ALA A 43 4.83 15.24 3.42
CA ALA A 43 5.08 16.05 2.22
C ALA A 43 3.80 16.56 1.53
N SER A 44 2.67 15.87 1.71
CA SER A 44 1.42 16.12 0.97
C SER A 44 0.23 16.54 1.83
N GLY A 45 0.42 16.73 3.15
CA GLY A 45 -0.67 17.00 4.08
C GLY A 45 -1.60 15.81 4.29
N GLY A 46 -1.09 14.59 4.13
CA GLY A 46 -1.82 13.35 4.30
C GLY A 46 -2.18 13.05 5.75
N LEU A 47 -3.31 12.35 5.92
CA LEU A 47 -3.90 12.03 7.21
C LEU A 47 -4.02 10.52 7.41
N PHE A 48 -4.04 10.10 8.67
CA PHE A 48 -4.24 8.71 9.09
C PHE A 48 -5.44 8.60 10.03
N PRO A 49 -6.11 7.44 10.11
CA PRO A 49 -7.16 7.23 11.10
C PRO A 49 -6.63 7.52 12.51
N ALA A 50 -7.43 8.17 13.35
CA ALA A 50 -7.05 8.37 14.74
C ALA A 50 -7.03 7.05 15.53
N GLY A 51 -6.21 7.01 16.59
CA GLY A 51 -6.09 5.91 17.54
C GLY A 51 -7.36 5.69 18.37
N ASP A 52 -7.31 4.67 19.22
CA ASP A 52 -8.47 4.10 19.92
C ASP A 52 -9.39 5.18 20.54
N ASP A 53 -10.70 4.99 20.30
CA ASP A 53 -11.84 5.83 20.72
C ASP A 53 -11.98 7.22 20.09
N SER A 54 -11.11 7.58 19.12
CA SER A 54 -11.26 8.81 18.33
C SER A 54 -11.76 8.51 16.91
N GLU A 55 -12.94 9.04 16.58
CA GLU A 55 -13.40 9.09 15.18
C GLU A 55 -12.67 10.22 14.44
N GLY A 56 -12.23 9.94 13.21
CA GLY A 56 -11.64 10.94 12.33
C GLY A 56 -10.22 10.61 11.85
N PHE A 57 -9.62 11.61 11.21
CA PHE A 57 -8.29 11.52 10.61
C PHE A 57 -7.39 12.62 11.17
N VAL A 58 -6.13 12.27 11.45
CA VAL A 58 -5.13 13.13 12.06
C VAL A 58 -3.84 13.13 11.24
N PRO A 59 -3.09 14.25 11.20
CA PRO A 59 -1.76 14.26 10.60
C PRO A 59 -0.80 13.40 11.42
N TYR A 60 0.28 12.95 10.80
CA TYR A 60 1.35 12.27 11.53
C TYR A 60 2.13 13.28 12.40
N GLY A 61 2.13 13.06 13.72
CA GLY A 61 2.74 13.96 14.70
C GLY A 61 4.27 13.91 14.80
N GLY A 62 4.94 13.04 14.03
CA GLY A 62 6.39 12.88 14.05
C GLY A 62 6.92 11.91 15.12
N ASP A 63 6.04 11.37 15.97
CA ASP A 63 6.34 10.30 16.90
C ASP A 63 5.38 9.11 16.73
N ASP A 64 5.81 7.96 17.24
CA ASP A 64 5.06 6.70 17.19
C ASP A 64 4.31 6.46 18.51
N SER A 65 3.94 7.54 19.20
CA SER A 65 3.20 7.44 20.46
C SER A 65 1.87 6.72 20.21
N GLU A 66 1.55 5.74 21.06
CA GLU A 66 0.21 5.17 21.09
C GLU A 66 -0.65 5.97 22.07
N GLY A 67 -1.85 6.37 21.64
CA GLY A 67 -2.79 7.09 22.48
C GLY A 67 -3.98 7.67 21.70
N PRO A 68 -4.94 8.28 22.42
CA PRO A 68 -6.07 8.98 21.81
C PRO A 68 -5.56 10.10 20.91
N GLY A 69 -6.03 10.16 19.66
CA GLY A 69 -5.60 11.16 18.69
C GLY A 69 -4.24 10.89 18.01
N ALA A 70 -3.54 9.79 18.32
CA ALA A 70 -2.35 9.39 17.57
C ALA A 70 -2.71 8.79 16.21
N ALA A 71 -1.80 8.89 15.23
CA ALA A 71 -2.01 8.29 13.91
C ALA A 71 -1.96 6.75 13.99
N LYS A 72 -3.02 6.09 13.50
CA LYS A 72 -3.13 4.64 13.45
C LYS A 72 -2.69 4.09 12.09
N PHE A 73 -1.78 3.13 12.12
CA PHE A 73 -1.25 2.50 10.93
C PHE A 73 -1.82 1.09 10.72
N ALA A 74 -1.91 0.66 9.46
CA ALA A 74 -2.38 -0.68 9.15
C ALA A 74 -1.33 -1.71 9.59
N ARG A 75 -1.77 -2.76 10.27
CA ARG A 75 -0.94 -3.93 10.60
C ARG A 75 -0.79 -4.84 9.38
N LEU A 76 0.16 -5.77 9.46
CA LEU A 76 0.24 -6.87 8.50
C LEU A 76 -1.13 -7.57 8.37
N LYS A 77 -1.47 -7.92 7.13
CA LYS A 77 -2.69 -8.69 6.84
C LYS A 77 -2.72 -9.95 7.70
N ALA A 78 -3.85 -10.28 8.31
CA ALA A 78 -3.98 -11.52 9.08
C ALA A 78 -3.73 -12.76 8.20
N VAL A 79 -2.95 -13.72 8.70
CA VAL A 79 -2.56 -14.94 7.96
C VAL A 79 -3.78 -15.70 7.44
N SER A 80 -4.83 -15.86 8.27
CA SER A 80 -6.08 -16.51 7.86
C SER A 80 -6.72 -15.86 6.62
N ARG A 81 -6.75 -14.52 6.58
CA ARG A 81 -7.28 -13.75 5.43
C ARG A 81 -6.39 -13.88 4.19
N SER A 82 -5.09 -14.10 4.37
CA SER A 82 -4.16 -14.37 3.27
C SER A 82 -4.38 -15.76 2.69
N VAL A 83 -4.53 -16.78 3.54
CA VAL A 83 -4.88 -18.15 3.12
C VAL A 83 -6.16 -18.16 2.30
N GLU A 84 -7.25 -17.57 2.82
CA GLU A 84 -8.52 -17.49 2.10
C GLU A 84 -8.37 -16.84 0.71
N LYS A 85 -7.59 -15.75 0.63
CA LYS A 85 -7.41 -15.00 -0.62
C LYS A 85 -6.61 -15.80 -1.65
N VAL A 86 -5.54 -16.47 -1.22
CA VAL A 86 -4.68 -17.30 -2.07
C VAL A 86 -5.46 -18.48 -2.64
N VAL A 87 -6.23 -19.18 -1.80
CA VAL A 87 -7.07 -20.31 -2.24
C VAL A 87 -8.16 -19.84 -3.21
N ARG A 88 -8.86 -18.74 -2.90
CA ARG A 88 -10.01 -18.27 -3.71
C ARG A 88 -9.60 -17.63 -5.03
N SER A 89 -8.45 -16.96 -5.08
CA SER A 89 -8.17 -15.98 -6.15
C SER A 89 -6.87 -16.23 -6.90
N TYR A 90 -5.94 -17.02 -6.34
CA TYR A 90 -4.58 -17.16 -6.88
C TYR A 90 -4.17 -18.62 -7.13
N GLY A 91 -5.11 -19.58 -7.06
CA GLY A 91 -4.82 -20.97 -7.40
C GLY A 91 -3.70 -21.58 -6.54
N GLN A 92 -3.63 -21.18 -5.26
CA GLN A 92 -2.58 -21.57 -4.31
C GLN A 92 -1.19 -20.95 -4.56
N ASP A 93 -1.04 -20.07 -5.55
CA ASP A 93 0.19 -19.33 -5.77
C ASP A 93 0.33 -18.16 -4.77
N THR A 94 1.24 -18.32 -3.81
CA THR A 94 1.53 -17.33 -2.77
C THR A 94 2.29 -16.12 -3.29
N SER A 95 3.01 -16.24 -4.41
CA SER A 95 3.81 -15.15 -4.97
C SER A 95 2.95 -14.01 -5.52
N LEU A 96 1.68 -14.27 -5.80
CA LEU A 96 0.71 -13.27 -6.28
C LEU A 96 0.10 -12.41 -5.16
N LEU A 97 0.42 -12.69 -3.90
CA LEU A 97 -0.13 -11.96 -2.77
C LEU A 97 0.69 -10.70 -2.45
N VAL A 98 0.31 -9.59 -3.06
CA VAL A 98 1.03 -8.31 -2.98
C VAL A 98 0.54 -7.34 -1.89
N ASP A 99 -0.49 -7.70 -1.11
CA ASP A 99 -1.15 -6.80 -0.13
C ASP A 99 -0.97 -7.23 1.33
N VAL A 100 0.11 -7.96 1.65
CA VAL A 100 0.42 -8.36 3.03
C VAL A 100 0.83 -7.15 3.86
N CYS A 101 1.77 -6.35 3.34
CA CYS A 101 2.07 -5.00 3.80
C CYS A 101 1.19 -4.03 3.01
N ARG A 102 0.49 -3.13 3.70
CA ARG A 102 -0.37 -2.11 3.09
C ARG A 102 -0.49 -0.94 4.04
N GLN A 103 -0.61 0.26 3.49
CA GLN A 103 -0.95 1.47 4.23
C GLN A 103 -2.01 2.27 3.47
N SER A 104 -2.61 3.25 4.13
CA SER A 104 -3.57 4.17 3.54
C SER A 104 -3.24 5.57 4.01
N ILE A 105 -3.31 6.53 3.10
CA ILE A 105 -3.20 7.96 3.40
C ILE A 105 -4.51 8.59 2.93
N ALA A 106 -5.17 9.35 3.80
CA ALA A 106 -6.39 10.07 3.50
C ALA A 106 -6.09 11.55 3.25
N PHE A 107 -6.96 12.20 2.48
CA PHE A 107 -6.83 13.60 2.10
C PHE A 107 -8.21 14.25 2.08
N ASP A 108 -8.29 15.49 2.57
CA ASP A 108 -9.52 16.30 2.48
C ASP A 108 -9.69 16.93 1.10
N THR A 109 -8.62 17.01 0.31
CA THR A 109 -8.61 17.65 -1.01
C THR A 109 -8.04 16.75 -2.09
N ALA A 110 -8.56 16.88 -3.30
CA ALA A 110 -8.00 16.21 -4.48
C ALA A 110 -6.57 16.69 -4.80
N ALA A 111 -6.25 17.94 -4.46
CA ALA A 111 -4.90 18.50 -4.62
C ALA A 111 -3.89 17.75 -3.75
N GLY A 112 -4.18 17.53 -2.46
CA GLY A 112 -3.29 16.78 -1.58
C GLY A 112 -3.07 15.33 -2.04
N LEU A 113 -4.10 14.68 -2.60
CA LEU A 113 -3.94 13.36 -3.23
C LEU A 113 -2.97 13.41 -4.42
N ALA A 114 -3.07 14.44 -5.28
CA ALA A 114 -2.17 14.61 -6.42
C ALA A 114 -0.73 14.88 -5.96
N ASP A 115 -0.55 15.73 -4.95
CA ASP A 115 0.76 16.03 -4.36
C ASP A 115 1.40 14.75 -3.76
N CYS A 116 0.60 13.92 -3.09
CA CYS A 116 1.07 12.63 -2.58
C CYS A 116 1.49 11.67 -3.69
N LEU A 117 0.73 11.61 -4.80
CA LEU A 117 1.09 10.76 -5.93
C LEU A 117 2.40 11.23 -6.56
N GLN A 118 2.62 12.55 -6.67
CA GLN A 118 3.88 13.10 -7.12
C GLN A 118 5.03 12.72 -6.17
N ALA A 119 4.84 12.87 -4.85
CA ALA A 119 5.83 12.48 -3.85
C ALA A 119 6.20 10.98 -3.92
N VAL A 120 5.25 10.11 -4.25
CA VAL A 120 5.52 8.68 -4.50
C VAL A 120 6.31 8.47 -5.79
N CYS A 121 6.02 9.23 -6.86
CA CYS A 121 6.75 9.14 -8.13
C CYS A 121 8.19 9.65 -8.03
N ASP A 122 8.43 10.62 -7.15
CA ASP A 122 9.76 11.22 -6.92
C ASP A 122 10.64 10.36 -5.98
N ASP A 123 10.07 9.34 -5.33
CA ASP A 123 10.80 8.46 -4.42
C ASP A 123 11.55 7.37 -5.19
N SER A 124 12.88 7.45 -5.22
CA SER A 124 13.73 6.50 -5.94
C SER A 124 13.67 5.05 -5.45
N GLU A 125 13.10 4.80 -4.27
CA GLU A 125 12.94 3.46 -3.70
C GLU A 125 11.51 2.91 -3.90
N ALA A 126 10.64 3.66 -4.58
CA ALA A 126 9.28 3.25 -4.89
C ALA A 126 8.99 3.30 -6.40
N GLU A 127 8.14 2.39 -6.86
CA GLU A 127 7.67 2.35 -8.24
C GLU A 127 6.14 2.31 -8.26
N LEU A 128 5.53 3.21 -9.03
CA LEU A 128 4.09 3.21 -9.24
C LEU A 128 3.69 2.13 -10.25
N VAL A 129 3.44 0.92 -9.76
CA VAL A 129 3.09 -0.23 -10.62
C VAL A 129 1.67 -0.14 -11.19
N ARG A 130 0.70 0.37 -10.41
CA ARG A 130 -0.72 0.40 -10.83
C ARG A 130 -1.55 1.42 -10.09
N VAL A 131 -2.35 2.20 -10.85
CA VAL A 131 -3.42 3.06 -10.31
C VAL A 131 -4.79 2.40 -10.52
N LYS A 132 -5.62 2.38 -9.46
CA LYS A 132 -7.03 1.96 -9.51
C LYS A 132 -7.91 3.12 -9.07
N ASN A 133 -8.41 3.91 -10.02
CA ASN A 133 -9.36 4.97 -9.71
C ASN A 133 -10.76 4.38 -9.47
N ARG A 134 -11.33 4.63 -8.30
CA ARG A 134 -12.68 4.22 -7.90
C ARG A 134 -13.64 5.39 -7.72
N LEU A 135 -13.19 6.62 -8.01
CA LEU A 135 -14.05 7.79 -8.01
C LEU A 135 -15.06 7.68 -9.17
N PRO A 136 -16.30 8.17 -8.97
CA PRO A 136 -17.26 8.23 -10.07
C PRO A 136 -16.72 9.14 -11.19
N PRO A 137 -17.08 8.86 -12.46
CA PRO A 137 -16.77 9.79 -13.54
C PRO A 137 -17.44 11.15 -13.27
N PRO A 138 -16.89 12.25 -13.79
CA PRO A 138 -17.53 13.54 -13.70
C PRO A 138 -18.93 13.48 -14.33
N PRO A 139 -19.91 14.26 -13.83
CA PRO A 139 -21.21 14.35 -14.46
C PRO A 139 -21.07 14.85 -15.91
N PRO A 140 -21.99 14.45 -16.82
CA PRO A 140 -21.99 14.97 -18.18
C PRO A 140 -22.15 16.50 -18.17
N PRO A 141 -21.63 17.20 -19.19
CA PRO A 141 -21.80 18.66 -19.28
C PRO A 141 -23.28 19.02 -19.27
N ALA A 142 -23.62 20.12 -18.58
CA ALA A 142 -24.96 20.70 -18.63
C ALA A 142 -25.28 21.08 -20.08
N GLN A 143 -26.42 20.64 -20.59
CA GLN A 143 -26.93 21.01 -21.91
C GLN A 143 -27.50 22.43 -21.90
#